data_AF-A0AAP4UZU6-F1
#
_entry.id   AF-A0AAP4UZU6-F1
#
_cell.length_a   1.000
_cell.length_b   1.000
_cell.length_c   1.000
_cell.angle_alpha   90.00
_cell.angle_beta   90.00
_cell.angle_gamma   90.00
#
_symmetry.space_group_name_H-M   'P 1'
#
loop_
_entity.id
_entity.type
_entity.pdbx_description
1 polymer ?
#
loop_
_entity_poly.entity_id
_entity_poly.type
_entity_poly.pdbx_seq_one_letter_code
_entity_poly.pdbx_strand_id
1 'polypeptide(L)'
;MKKKDFNKTSKVSNKSTLEQHKVKKGLIQPPLNTIPNMIATSWHKDRLPEYLWLGLILIAYEDRTKGIETVGKILKGIVEINKELLRPRLSDIFTLDDDLQEKIYSMVCDIVNYEILSPLTVIYRDRNYNVFNKYFYDEKQTVRNKLQTLSDAIKIYYDHQSHESTDLRFCALSLMVFQRKMTITPAMDHIKDTFVNYPYTPHKEEIMKSYRPTIRSMEISDMMISPNRNFLLTSSLGHPKLFDISF
;
A
#
# COMPACT_ATOMS: atom_id res chain seq x y z
N MET A 1 23.15 -34.91 -39.16
CA MET A 1 23.01 -34.92 -37.69
C MET A 1 24.25 -34.29 -37.07
N LYS A 2 24.14 -33.10 -36.49
CA LYS A 2 25.18 -32.51 -35.62
C LYS A 2 24.54 -32.24 -34.26
N LYS A 3 25.09 -32.86 -33.21
CA LYS A 3 24.66 -32.72 -31.81
C LYS A 3 24.81 -31.26 -31.37
N LYS A 4 23.77 -30.73 -30.73
CA LYS A 4 23.77 -29.41 -30.07
C LYS A 4 23.94 -29.66 -28.57
N ASP A 5 25.10 -29.30 -28.05
CA ASP A 5 25.36 -29.35 -26.61
C ASP A 5 24.53 -28.26 -25.91
N PHE A 6 23.54 -28.70 -25.15
CA PHE A 6 22.81 -27.88 -24.18
C PHE A 6 23.58 -27.91 -22.86
N ASN A 7 24.30 -26.83 -22.54
CA ASN A 7 24.44 -26.38 -21.16
C ASN A 7 25.11 -25.01 -21.06
N LYS A 8 24.33 -24.00 -20.70
CA LYS A 8 24.82 -22.85 -19.93
C LYS A 8 23.64 -22.23 -19.18
N THR A 9 23.54 -22.58 -17.91
CA THR A 9 22.72 -21.91 -16.90
C THR A 9 23.20 -20.47 -16.75
N SER A 10 22.48 -19.52 -17.36
CA SER A 10 22.74 -18.10 -17.19
C SER A 10 22.34 -17.66 -15.79
N LYS A 11 23.33 -17.26 -14.98
CA LYS A 11 23.14 -16.47 -13.75
C LYS A 11 22.22 -15.29 -14.06
N VAL A 12 21.01 -15.29 -13.50
CA VAL A 12 20.10 -14.14 -13.57
C VAL A 12 20.69 -13.03 -12.71
N SER A 13 21.31 -12.05 -13.37
CA SER A 13 21.73 -10.79 -12.77
C SER A 13 20.51 -9.88 -12.67
N ASN A 14 20.18 -9.39 -11.47
CA ASN A 14 19.14 -8.37 -11.26
C ASN A 14 19.56 -6.96 -11.71
N LYS A 15 20.65 -6.85 -12.48
CA LYS A 15 21.12 -5.59 -13.06
C LYS A 15 20.92 -5.64 -14.57
N SER A 16 20.16 -4.67 -15.08
CA SER A 16 20.02 -4.43 -16.51
C SER A 16 21.36 -3.99 -17.09
N THR A 17 21.77 -4.55 -18.23
CA THR A 17 22.96 -4.08 -18.94
C THR A 17 22.62 -2.87 -19.81
N LEU A 18 23.60 -2.03 -20.12
CA LEU A 18 23.41 -0.84 -20.96
C LEU A 18 22.80 -1.17 -22.34
N GLU A 19 23.11 -2.37 -22.85
CA GLU A 19 22.60 -2.92 -24.11
C GLU A 19 21.10 -3.25 -24.06
N GLN A 20 20.53 -3.48 -22.87
CA GLN A 20 19.10 -3.74 -22.68
C GLN A 20 18.27 -2.44 -22.66
N HIS A 21 18.91 -1.28 -22.68
CA HIS A 21 18.24 0.02 -22.73
C HIS A 21 18.12 0.51 -24.17
N LYS A 22 16.91 0.91 -24.60
CA LYS A 22 16.70 1.49 -25.93
C LYS A 22 17.11 2.96 -25.90
N VAL A 23 18.10 3.33 -26.71
CA VAL A 23 18.47 4.73 -26.93
C VAL A 23 17.45 5.35 -27.90
N LYS A 24 16.71 6.36 -27.43
CA LYS A 24 15.77 7.13 -28.27
C LYS A 24 16.11 8.61 -28.11
N LYS A 25 16.45 9.28 -29.23
CA LYS A 25 16.86 10.71 -29.29
C LYS A 25 18.02 11.09 -28.35
N GLY A 26 19.06 10.25 -28.26
CA GLY A 26 20.27 10.56 -27.48
C GLY A 26 20.12 10.40 -25.96
N LEU A 27 18.96 9.96 -25.46
CA LEU A 27 18.73 9.64 -24.06
C LEU A 27 18.58 8.13 -23.88
N ILE A 28 19.30 7.58 -22.90
CA ILE A 28 19.15 6.19 -22.47
C ILE A 28 17.85 6.12 -21.67
N GLN A 29 16.80 5.53 -22.26
CA GLN A 29 15.53 5.33 -21.56
C GLN A 29 15.52 3.97 -20.86
N PRO A 30 15.32 3.91 -19.54
CA PRO A 30 15.11 2.65 -18.82
C PRO A 30 13.93 1.88 -19.43
N PRO A 31 13.96 0.53 -19.47
CA PRO A 31 12.92 -0.27 -20.10
C PRO A 31 11.50 0.05 -19.61
N LEU A 32 11.35 0.32 -18.31
CA LEU A 32 10.05 0.69 -17.72
C LEU A 32 9.50 2.02 -18.28
N ASN A 33 10.36 3.00 -18.55
CA ASN A 33 9.95 4.29 -19.14
C ASN A 33 9.53 4.18 -20.61
N THR A 34 9.66 3.00 -21.23
CA THR A 34 9.16 2.76 -22.59
C THR A 34 7.71 2.26 -22.63
N ILE A 35 7.11 1.98 -21.47
CA ILE A 35 5.71 1.55 -21.34
C ILE A 35 4.79 2.80 -21.39
N PRO A 36 3.85 2.89 -22.35
CA PRO A 36 2.91 4.01 -22.43
C PRO A 36 2.05 4.13 -21.16
N ASN A 37 1.76 5.37 -20.73
CA ASN A 37 0.94 5.70 -19.55
C ASN A 37 1.53 5.27 -18.18
N MET A 38 2.82 4.93 -18.10
CA MET A 38 3.45 4.62 -16.82
C MET A 38 3.69 5.90 -16.00
N ILE A 39 3.12 5.97 -14.80
CA ILE A 39 3.34 7.07 -13.85
C ILE A 39 4.36 6.62 -12.80
N ALA A 40 5.50 7.29 -12.76
CA ALA A 40 6.50 7.08 -11.72
C ALA A 40 5.90 7.45 -10.36
N THR A 41 5.82 6.47 -9.47
CA THR A 41 5.18 6.57 -8.16
C THR A 41 6.16 6.12 -7.08
N SER A 42 6.17 6.84 -5.97
CA SER A 42 7.10 6.69 -4.85
C SER A 42 6.40 6.07 -3.66
N TRP A 43 7.02 5.04 -3.06
CA TRP A 43 6.53 4.45 -1.82
C TRP A 43 6.21 5.50 -0.75
N HIS A 44 7.18 6.35 -0.43
CA HIS A 44 7.08 7.31 0.67
C HIS A 44 6.08 8.44 0.42
N LYS A 45 5.98 8.90 -0.84
CA LYS A 45 5.18 10.08 -1.20
C LYS A 45 3.75 9.71 -1.58
N ASP A 46 3.60 8.58 -2.25
CA ASP A 46 2.32 8.18 -2.83
C ASP A 46 1.67 7.10 -1.97
N ARG A 47 2.36 5.99 -1.67
CA ARG A 47 1.71 4.79 -1.09
C ARG A 47 1.62 4.78 0.44
N LEU A 48 2.72 5.09 1.11
CA LEU A 48 2.77 5.07 2.57
C LEU A 48 1.66 5.92 3.20
N PRO A 49 1.37 7.15 2.74
CA PRO A 49 0.30 7.94 3.34
C PRO A 49 -1.09 7.30 3.22
N GLU A 50 -1.38 6.61 2.11
CA GLU A 50 -2.65 5.93 1.88
C GLU A 50 -2.87 4.74 2.82
N TYR A 51 -1.78 4.08 3.23
CA TYR A 51 -1.82 2.87 4.05
C TYR A 51 -1.40 3.11 5.50
N LEU A 52 -1.03 4.33 5.87
CA LEU A 52 -0.54 4.64 7.21
C LEU A 52 -1.53 4.24 8.31
N TRP A 53 -2.83 4.30 8.04
CA TRP A 53 -3.88 3.85 8.96
C TRP A 53 -3.80 2.35 9.29
N LEU A 54 -3.51 1.50 8.29
CA LEU A 54 -3.21 0.08 8.52
C LEU A 54 -1.90 -0.08 9.30
N GLY A 55 -0.90 0.75 8.99
CA GLY A 55 0.37 0.77 9.70
C GLY A 55 0.22 1.07 11.19
N LEU A 56 -0.62 2.04 11.55
CA LEU A 56 -0.94 2.36 12.95
C LEU A 56 -1.55 1.17 13.68
N ILE A 57 -2.46 0.43 13.01
CA ILE A 57 -3.06 -0.79 13.57
C ILE A 57 -2.00 -1.87 13.74
N LEU A 58 -1.12 -2.10 12.75
CA LEU A 58 -0.07 -3.11 12.83
C LEU A 58 0.88 -2.90 14.01
N ILE A 59 1.38 -1.66 14.20
CA ILE A 59 2.33 -1.36 15.28
C ILE A 59 1.68 -1.27 16.67
N ALA A 60 0.35 -1.27 16.76
CA ALA A 60 -0.37 -1.30 18.02
C ALA A 60 -0.31 -2.68 18.71
N TYR A 61 0.19 -3.72 18.02
CA TYR A 61 0.33 -5.07 18.55
C TYR A 61 1.81 -5.46 18.66
N GLU A 62 2.18 -6.04 19.81
CA GLU A 62 3.52 -6.60 20.01
C GLU A 62 3.76 -7.85 19.14
N ASP A 63 2.73 -8.67 18.98
CA ASP A 63 2.78 -9.84 18.11
C ASP A 63 2.42 -9.46 16.66
N ARG A 64 3.40 -9.64 15.75
CA ARG A 64 3.25 -9.36 14.32
C ARG A 64 2.08 -10.11 13.68
N THR A 65 1.95 -11.39 13.97
CA THR A 65 0.90 -12.24 13.39
C THR A 65 -0.46 -11.70 13.80
N LYS A 66 -0.62 -11.39 15.09
CA LYS A 66 -1.85 -10.80 15.63
C LYS A 66 -2.18 -9.46 14.96
N GLY A 67 -1.19 -8.59 14.76
CA GLY A 67 -1.38 -7.35 14.02
C GLY A 67 -1.89 -7.57 12.59
N ILE A 68 -1.24 -8.48 11.85
CA ILE A 68 -1.65 -8.81 10.47
C ILE A 68 -3.04 -9.44 10.43
N GLU A 69 -3.38 -10.33 11.37
CA GLU A 69 -4.69 -10.95 11.46
C GLU A 69 -5.80 -9.94 11.79
N THR A 70 -5.54 -9.00 12.70
CA THR A 70 -6.45 -7.89 13.01
C THR A 70 -6.76 -7.07 11.77
N VAL A 71 -5.72 -6.65 11.03
CA VAL A 71 -5.91 -5.96 9.75
C VAL A 71 -6.66 -6.85 8.77
N GLY A 72 -6.35 -8.14 8.70
CA GLY A 72 -7.06 -9.11 7.86
C GLY A 72 -8.56 -9.18 8.14
N LYS A 73 -8.98 -9.11 9.42
CA LYS A 73 -10.40 -9.05 9.82
C LYS A 73 -11.07 -7.78 9.31
N ILE A 74 -10.42 -6.62 9.48
CA ILE A 74 -10.91 -5.33 8.98
C ILE A 74 -11.10 -5.37 7.46
N LEU A 75 -10.10 -5.87 6.73
CA LEU A 75 -10.16 -5.95 5.28
C LEU A 75 -11.28 -6.87 4.79
N LYS A 76 -11.53 -8.01 5.47
CA LYS A 76 -12.68 -8.87 5.17
C LYS A 76 -14.01 -8.15 5.41
N GLY A 77 -14.14 -7.43 6.53
CA GLY A 77 -15.33 -6.60 6.81
C GLY A 77 -15.55 -5.53 5.74
N ILE A 78 -14.48 -4.90 5.26
CA ILE A 78 -14.57 -3.94 4.13
C ILE A 78 -15.12 -4.61 2.88
N VAL A 79 -14.68 -5.83 2.53
CA VAL A 79 -15.21 -6.55 1.36
C VAL A 79 -16.69 -6.86 1.49
N GLU A 80 -17.15 -7.17 2.70
CA GLU A 80 -18.56 -7.44 2.99
C GLU A 80 -19.43 -6.18 2.84
N ILE A 81 -18.90 -5.02 3.26
CA ILE A 81 -19.59 -3.72 3.17
C ILE A 81 -19.55 -3.16 1.74
N ASN A 82 -18.39 -3.20 1.08
CA ASN A 82 -18.18 -2.63 -0.25
C ASN A 82 -17.24 -3.51 -1.11
N LYS A 83 -17.84 -4.29 -2.02
CA LYS A 83 -17.13 -5.18 -2.96
C LYS A 83 -16.40 -4.45 -4.07
N GLU A 84 -16.71 -3.18 -4.29
CA GLU A 84 -16.10 -2.36 -5.36
C GLU A 84 -14.80 -1.68 -4.91
N LEU A 85 -14.59 -1.53 -3.60
CA LEU A 85 -13.39 -0.90 -3.06
C LEU A 85 -12.16 -1.81 -3.22
N LEU A 86 -11.42 -1.70 -4.33
CA LEU A 86 -10.32 -2.60 -4.67
C LEU A 86 -9.12 -2.56 -3.72
N ARG A 87 -8.87 -1.41 -3.09
CA ARG A 87 -7.69 -1.16 -2.28
C ARG A 87 -8.09 -0.47 -0.98
N PRO A 88 -7.43 -0.76 0.14
CA PRO A 88 -7.73 -0.11 1.42
C PRO A 88 -7.03 1.25 1.52
N ARG A 89 -7.08 2.03 0.43
CA ARG A 89 -6.52 3.39 0.41
C ARG A 89 -7.45 4.30 1.19
N LEU A 90 -6.88 5.06 2.11
CA LEU A 90 -7.68 5.96 2.94
C LEU A 90 -8.40 7.01 2.09
N SER A 91 -7.77 7.51 1.02
CA SER A 91 -8.42 8.42 0.07
C SER A 91 -9.63 7.79 -0.63
N ASP A 92 -9.54 6.52 -1.05
CA ASP A 92 -10.68 5.83 -1.68
C ASP A 92 -11.83 5.69 -0.68
N ILE A 93 -11.55 5.40 0.60
CA ILE A 93 -12.57 5.32 1.66
C ILE A 93 -13.25 6.68 1.86
N PHE A 94 -12.49 7.78 1.87
CA PHE A 94 -13.05 9.14 2.00
C PHE A 94 -13.91 9.58 0.81
N THR A 95 -13.82 8.91 -0.34
CA THR A 95 -14.67 9.20 -1.51
C THR A 95 -15.98 8.42 -1.53
N LEU A 96 -16.19 7.51 -0.59
CA LEU A 96 -17.46 6.81 -0.43
C LEU A 96 -18.52 7.76 0.13
N ASP A 97 -19.79 7.44 -0.07
CA ASP A 97 -20.87 8.13 0.64
C ASP A 97 -20.77 7.93 2.15
N ASP A 98 -21.35 8.88 2.90
CA ASP A 98 -21.27 8.92 4.35
C ASP A 98 -21.80 7.63 4.99
N ASP A 99 -22.86 7.01 4.45
CA ASP A 99 -23.43 5.77 4.99
C ASP A 99 -22.44 4.59 4.89
N LEU A 100 -21.73 4.46 3.77
CA LEU A 100 -20.68 3.45 3.62
C LEU A 100 -19.46 3.76 4.49
N GLN A 101 -19.07 5.02 4.62
CA GLN A 101 -17.99 5.42 5.52
C GLN A 101 -18.32 5.06 6.98
N GLU A 102 -19.52 5.41 7.46
CA GLU A 102 -19.97 5.10 8.82
C GLU A 102 -19.98 3.60 9.10
N LYS A 103 -20.45 2.78 8.16
CA LYS A 103 -20.41 1.31 8.30
C LYS A 103 -18.98 0.79 8.43
N ILE A 104 -18.06 1.29 7.61
CA ILE A 104 -16.65 0.89 7.68
C ILE A 104 -16.03 1.33 9.01
N TYR A 105 -16.20 2.58 9.42
CA TYR A 105 -15.59 3.10 10.64
C TYR A 105 -16.16 2.48 11.91
N SER A 106 -17.47 2.24 11.95
CA SER A 106 -18.10 1.48 13.04
C SER A 106 -17.49 0.09 13.16
N MET A 107 -17.41 -0.65 12.05
CA MET A 107 -16.82 -1.99 12.02
C MET A 107 -15.34 -1.98 12.44
N VAL A 108 -14.58 -0.96 12.07
CA VAL A 108 -13.19 -0.79 12.53
C VAL A 108 -13.15 -0.60 14.06
N CYS A 109 -14.01 0.27 14.62
CA CYS A 109 -14.10 0.50 16.06
C CYS A 109 -14.56 -0.74 16.85
N ASP A 110 -15.32 -1.65 16.23
CA ASP A 110 -15.70 -2.93 16.84
C ASP A 110 -14.52 -3.91 16.93
N ILE A 111 -13.49 -3.74 16.09
CA ILE A 111 -12.32 -4.63 16.03
C ILE A 111 -11.13 -4.05 16.81
N VAL A 112 -10.93 -2.74 16.77
CA VAL A 112 -9.79 -2.05 17.39
C VAL A 112 -10.22 -0.81 18.16
N ASN A 113 -9.45 -0.45 19.19
CA ASN A 113 -9.69 0.80 19.92
C ASN A 113 -9.51 2.01 18.99
N TYR A 114 -10.51 2.90 18.95
CA TYR A 114 -10.50 4.12 18.13
C TYR A 114 -9.27 5.00 18.36
N GLU A 115 -8.71 4.97 19.57
CA GLU A 115 -7.50 5.70 19.98
C GLU A 115 -6.27 5.39 19.11
N ILE A 116 -6.22 4.21 18.47
CA ILE A 116 -5.13 3.79 17.55
C ILE A 116 -5.13 4.65 16.29
N LEU A 117 -6.31 5.03 15.79
CA LEU A 117 -6.46 5.82 14.57
C LEU A 117 -6.68 7.31 14.85
N SER A 118 -6.93 7.69 16.10
CA SER A 118 -7.05 9.08 16.53
C SER A 118 -5.90 9.99 16.08
N PRO A 119 -4.62 9.53 15.96
CA PRO A 119 -3.55 10.38 15.47
C PRO A 119 -3.84 10.99 14.09
N LEU A 120 -4.56 10.29 13.22
CA LEU A 120 -4.89 10.77 11.87
C LEU A 120 -5.82 11.99 11.87
N THR A 121 -6.55 12.25 12.96
CA THR A 121 -7.47 13.40 13.08
C THR A 121 -6.76 14.75 13.07
N VAL A 122 -5.43 14.79 13.34
CA VAL A 122 -4.65 16.04 13.20
C VAL A 122 -4.42 16.42 11.74
N ILE A 123 -4.44 15.43 10.83
CA ILE A 123 -4.32 15.63 9.38
C ILE A 123 -5.72 15.81 8.79
N TYR A 124 -6.61 14.88 9.07
CA TYR A 124 -7.98 14.85 8.56
C TYR A 124 -8.93 15.47 9.57
N ARG A 125 -9.02 16.80 9.55
CA ARG A 125 -9.79 17.57 10.53
C ARG A 125 -11.29 17.55 10.24
N ASP A 126 -12.08 17.69 11.30
CA ASP A 126 -13.54 17.63 11.32
C ASP A 126 -14.22 18.45 10.21
N ARG A 127 -13.74 19.68 9.92
CA ARG A 127 -14.30 20.54 8.86
C ARG A 127 -14.47 19.84 7.51
N ASN A 128 -13.53 18.97 7.15
CA ASN A 128 -13.49 18.30 5.84
C ASN A 128 -13.74 16.78 5.95
N TYR A 129 -13.69 16.23 7.16
CA TYR A 129 -13.72 14.79 7.43
C TYR A 129 -14.55 14.52 8.69
N ASN A 130 -15.75 15.11 8.77
CA ASN A 130 -16.66 15.03 9.91
C ASN A 130 -17.03 13.58 10.27
N VAL A 131 -17.33 12.74 9.26
CA VAL A 131 -17.65 11.32 9.47
C VAL A 131 -16.47 10.59 10.09
N PHE A 132 -15.25 10.82 9.62
CA PHE A 132 -14.05 10.22 10.21
C PHE A 132 -13.82 10.69 11.66
N ASN A 133 -13.98 11.99 11.93
CA ASN A 133 -13.75 12.55 13.26
C ASN A 133 -14.81 12.10 14.29
N LYS A 134 -16.05 11.87 13.85
CA LYS A 134 -17.11 11.27 14.68
C LYS A 134 -16.68 9.96 15.35
N TYR A 135 -15.89 9.13 14.66
CA TYR A 135 -15.44 7.82 15.16
C TYR A 135 -14.08 7.84 15.84
N PHE A 136 -13.14 8.64 15.33
CA PHE A 136 -11.73 8.54 15.75
C PHE A 136 -11.21 9.75 16.51
N TYR A 137 -11.98 10.84 16.66
CA TYR A 137 -11.54 11.95 17.47
C TYR A 137 -11.42 11.55 18.95
N ASP A 138 -10.27 11.81 19.53
CA ASP A 138 -9.96 11.59 20.94
C ASP A 138 -9.41 12.87 21.55
N GLU A 139 -10.17 13.47 22.48
CA GLU A 139 -9.78 14.67 23.21
C GLU A 139 -8.71 14.42 24.28
N LYS A 140 -8.58 13.17 24.75
CA LYS A 140 -7.61 12.81 25.80
C LYS A 140 -6.18 12.82 25.25
N GLN A 141 -6.02 12.60 23.95
CA GLN A 141 -4.74 12.65 23.26
C GLN A 141 -4.40 14.06 22.78
N THR A 142 -3.30 14.61 23.31
CA THR A 142 -2.79 15.91 22.87
C THR A 142 -2.36 15.89 21.40
N VAL A 143 -2.46 17.03 20.72
CA VAL A 143 -1.98 17.19 19.33
C VAL A 143 -0.51 16.79 19.20
N ARG A 144 0.32 17.09 20.20
CA ARG A 144 1.75 16.73 20.21
C ARG A 144 1.95 15.21 20.22
N ASN A 145 1.21 14.48 21.06
CA ASN A 145 1.31 13.02 21.12
C ASN A 145 0.85 12.38 19.81
N LYS A 146 -0.26 12.86 19.23
CA LYS A 146 -0.75 12.41 17.93
C LYS A 146 0.29 12.60 16.82
N LEU A 147 0.91 13.78 16.74
CA LEU A 147 1.97 14.06 15.77
C LEU A 147 3.21 13.17 15.98
N GLN A 148 3.57 12.89 17.23
CA GLN A 148 4.68 12.00 17.55
C GLN A 148 4.39 10.57 17.07
N THR A 149 3.21 10.03 17.36
CA THR A 149 2.78 8.71 16.89
C THR A 149 2.82 8.61 15.36
N LEU A 150 2.33 9.62 14.65
CA LEU A 150 2.41 9.66 13.19
C LEU A 150 3.85 9.71 12.69
N SER A 151 4.70 10.55 13.30
CA SER A 151 6.12 10.64 12.94
C SER A 151 6.83 9.30 13.12
N ASP A 152 6.55 8.59 14.21
CA ASP A 152 7.23 7.33 14.49
C ASP A 152 6.74 6.20 13.59
N ALA A 153 5.43 6.14 13.30
CA ALA A 153 4.90 5.25 12.28
C ALA A 153 5.53 5.50 10.90
N ILE A 154 5.65 6.77 10.48
CA ILE A 154 6.30 7.12 9.22
C ILE A 154 7.76 6.65 9.20
N LYS A 155 8.52 6.82 10.28
CA LYS A 155 9.92 6.35 10.36
C LYS A 155 10.03 4.84 10.21
N ILE A 156 9.16 4.07 10.88
CA ILE A 156 9.12 2.60 10.82
C ILE A 156 8.91 2.13 9.39
N TYR A 157 7.96 2.75 8.69
CA TYR A 157 7.59 2.35 7.33
C TYR A 157 8.30 3.11 6.22
N TYR A 158 9.22 4.02 6.57
CA TYR A 158 9.91 4.85 5.59
C TYR A 158 10.66 3.94 4.63
N ASP A 159 11.61 3.15 5.11
CA ASP A 159 12.39 2.28 4.23
C ASP A 159 11.51 1.27 3.48
N HIS A 160 11.35 1.53 2.19
CA HIS A 160 10.57 0.73 1.25
C HIS A 160 11.06 -0.73 1.09
N GLN A 161 12.23 -1.10 1.61
CA GLN A 161 12.76 -2.47 1.61
C GLN A 161 12.76 -3.11 3.00
N SER A 162 12.29 -2.41 4.04
CA SER A 162 12.21 -2.95 5.40
C SER A 162 11.20 -4.10 5.51
N HIS A 163 11.26 -4.81 6.63
CA HIS A 163 10.32 -5.89 6.94
C HIS A 163 8.92 -5.32 7.21
N GLU A 164 8.86 -4.23 7.95
CA GLU A 164 7.67 -3.51 8.36
C GLU A 164 6.94 -2.93 7.15
N SER A 165 7.65 -2.27 6.22
CA SER A 165 7.03 -1.79 4.98
C SER A 165 6.48 -2.93 4.13
N THR A 166 7.07 -4.13 4.21
CA THR A 166 6.57 -5.30 3.49
C THR A 166 5.32 -5.88 4.15
N ASP A 167 5.25 -5.87 5.48
CA ASP A 167 4.04 -6.25 6.22
C ASP A 167 2.88 -5.31 5.87
N LEU A 168 3.14 -4.01 5.78
CA LEU A 168 2.14 -3.03 5.38
C LEU A 168 1.65 -3.26 3.93
N ARG A 169 2.57 -3.54 2.99
CA ARG A 169 2.22 -3.88 1.60
C ARG A 169 1.42 -5.16 1.50
N PHE A 170 1.78 -6.17 2.28
CA PHE A 170 1.05 -7.43 2.35
C PHE A 170 -0.41 -7.18 2.75
N CYS A 171 -0.63 -6.40 3.81
CA CYS A 171 -1.98 -6.01 4.23
C CYS A 171 -2.71 -5.25 3.12
N ALA A 172 -2.07 -4.26 2.50
CA ALA A 172 -2.68 -3.50 1.41
C ALA A 172 -3.13 -4.38 0.23
N LEU A 173 -2.29 -5.35 -0.18
CA LEU A 173 -2.60 -6.30 -1.25
C LEU A 173 -3.70 -7.31 -0.89
N SER A 174 -3.83 -7.65 0.40
CA SER A 174 -4.75 -8.71 0.85
C SER A 174 -6.21 -8.41 0.55
N LEU A 175 -6.61 -7.13 0.43
CA LEU A 175 -7.99 -6.78 0.06
C LEU A 175 -8.38 -7.35 -1.32
N MET A 176 -7.49 -7.23 -2.33
CA MET A 176 -7.74 -7.79 -3.66
C MET A 176 -7.83 -9.31 -3.65
N VAL A 177 -7.07 -9.97 -2.78
CA VAL A 177 -7.14 -11.42 -2.57
C VAL A 177 -8.49 -11.81 -1.97
N PHE A 178 -8.94 -11.10 -0.92
CA PHE A 178 -10.25 -11.37 -0.30
C PHE A 178 -11.43 -11.11 -1.24
N GLN A 179 -11.32 -10.14 -2.15
CA GLN A 179 -12.31 -9.88 -3.19
C GLN A 179 -12.31 -10.92 -4.32
N ARG A 180 -11.37 -11.87 -4.32
CA ARG A 180 -11.16 -12.84 -5.42
C ARG A 180 -10.90 -12.17 -6.77
N LYS A 181 -10.43 -10.92 -6.77
CA LYS A 181 -10.09 -10.16 -7.97
C LYS A 181 -8.68 -10.47 -8.48
N MET A 182 -7.95 -11.34 -7.78
CA MET A 182 -6.69 -11.92 -8.21
C MET A 182 -6.92 -13.35 -8.72
N THR A 183 -6.79 -13.56 -10.04
CA THR A 183 -6.86 -14.90 -10.63
C THR A 183 -5.54 -15.63 -10.39
N ILE A 184 -5.53 -16.56 -9.44
CA ILE A 184 -4.38 -17.44 -9.20
C ILE A 184 -4.50 -18.65 -10.13
N THR A 185 -3.57 -18.78 -11.07
CA THR A 185 -3.46 -19.97 -11.92
C THR A 185 -2.54 -21.01 -11.26
N PRO A 186 -2.57 -22.30 -11.67
CA PRO A 186 -1.63 -23.31 -11.13
C PRO A 186 -0.15 -22.94 -11.29
N ALA A 187 0.20 -22.11 -12.27
CA ALA A 187 1.55 -21.57 -12.43
C ALA A 187 1.96 -20.55 -11.35
N MET A 188 1.03 -20.15 -10.47
CA MET A 188 1.18 -19.13 -9.43
C MET A 188 1.09 -19.73 -8.01
N ASP A 189 1.35 -21.03 -7.84
CA ASP A 189 1.32 -21.71 -6.54
C ASP A 189 2.19 -21.01 -5.49
N HIS A 190 3.34 -20.47 -5.89
CA HIS A 190 4.21 -19.67 -5.01
C HIS A 190 3.52 -18.42 -4.43
N ILE A 191 2.64 -17.78 -5.20
CA ILE A 191 1.89 -16.60 -4.74
C ILE A 191 0.83 -17.03 -3.74
N LYS A 192 0.12 -18.13 -4.01
CA LYS A 192 -0.84 -18.70 -3.05
C LYS A 192 -0.14 -19.05 -1.74
N ASP A 193 0.99 -19.74 -1.81
CA ASP A 193 1.81 -20.09 -0.66
C ASP A 193 2.26 -18.86 0.13
N THR A 194 2.71 -17.81 -0.57
CA THR A 194 3.05 -16.51 0.02
C THR A 194 1.89 -15.93 0.83
N PHE A 195 0.69 -15.85 0.27
CA PHE A 195 -0.46 -15.25 0.97
C PHE A 195 -0.97 -16.08 2.15
N VAL A 196 -0.79 -17.39 2.12
CA VAL A 196 -1.20 -18.28 3.21
C VAL A 196 -0.18 -18.22 4.35
N ASN A 197 1.12 -18.27 4.05
CA ASN A 197 2.15 -18.54 5.05
C ASN A 197 2.91 -17.30 5.53
N TYR A 198 2.93 -16.19 4.78
CA TYR A 198 3.66 -14.97 5.15
C TYR A 198 3.27 -14.38 6.52
N PRO A 199 1.97 -14.31 6.92
CA PRO A 199 1.60 -13.79 8.24
C PRO A 199 2.19 -14.60 9.39
N TYR A 200 2.32 -15.92 9.20
CA TYR A 200 2.68 -16.89 10.22
C TYR A 200 4.17 -17.26 10.23
N THR A 201 4.91 -16.76 9.24
CA THR A 201 6.34 -17.04 9.11
C THR A 201 7.14 -15.91 9.75
N PRO A 202 8.05 -16.18 10.70
CA PRO A 202 8.96 -15.18 11.25
C PRO A 202 9.91 -14.60 10.19
N HIS A 203 10.22 -13.30 10.27
CA HIS A 203 11.07 -12.61 9.28
C HIS A 203 12.47 -13.22 9.11
N LYS A 204 12.99 -13.90 10.14
CA LYS A 204 14.28 -14.58 10.13
C LYS A 204 14.33 -15.85 9.27
N GLU A 205 13.18 -16.43 8.93
CA GLU A 205 13.13 -17.68 8.18
C GLU A 205 13.59 -17.49 6.73
N GLU A 206 14.31 -18.48 6.19
CA GLU A 206 14.92 -18.40 4.86
C GLU A 206 13.86 -18.18 3.77
N ILE A 207 12.68 -18.81 3.92
CA ILE A 207 11.57 -18.69 2.96
C ILE A 207 11.07 -17.25 2.80
N MET A 208 11.27 -16.38 3.80
CA MET A 208 10.90 -14.97 3.71
C MET A 208 11.76 -14.19 2.70
N LYS A 209 12.94 -14.71 2.32
CA LYS A 209 13.72 -14.17 1.19
C LYS A 209 13.03 -14.39 -0.15
N SER A 210 12.05 -15.29 -0.22
CA SER A 210 11.19 -15.50 -1.37
C SER A 210 9.88 -14.72 -1.26
N TYR A 211 9.20 -14.77 -0.11
CA TYR A 211 7.92 -14.08 0.08
C TYR A 211 8.00 -12.56 -0.03
N ARG A 212 8.99 -11.92 0.61
CA ARG A 212 9.10 -10.46 0.62
C ARG A 212 9.29 -9.88 -0.79
N PRO A 213 10.22 -10.38 -1.63
CA PRO A 213 10.31 -9.91 -3.02
C PRO A 213 9.02 -10.12 -3.82
N THR A 214 8.32 -11.24 -3.63
CA THR A 214 7.02 -11.49 -4.28
C THR A 214 6.02 -10.39 -3.90
N ILE A 215 5.80 -10.14 -2.61
CA ILE A 215 4.86 -9.13 -2.12
C ILE A 215 5.21 -7.74 -2.67
N ARG A 216 6.48 -7.34 -2.59
CA ARG A 216 6.93 -6.03 -3.07
C ARG A 216 6.74 -5.88 -4.58
N SER A 217 7.07 -6.92 -5.36
CA SER A 217 6.94 -6.89 -6.82
C SER A 217 5.48 -6.81 -7.24
N MET A 218 4.59 -7.54 -6.54
CA MET A 218 3.16 -7.48 -6.77
C MET A 218 2.59 -6.09 -6.45
N GLU A 219 3.02 -5.48 -5.34
CA GLU A 219 2.57 -4.14 -4.96
C GLU A 219 3.05 -3.07 -5.92
N ILE A 220 4.30 -3.16 -6.40
CA ILE A 220 4.83 -2.27 -7.45
C ILE A 220 4.06 -2.46 -8.76
N SER A 221 3.73 -3.70 -9.12
CA SER A 221 2.95 -3.97 -10.34
C SER A 221 1.53 -3.41 -10.23
N ASP A 222 0.88 -3.58 -9.07
CA ASP A 222 -0.41 -2.96 -8.76
C ASP A 222 -0.37 -1.43 -8.87
N MET A 223 0.69 -0.82 -8.32
CA MET A 223 0.94 0.61 -8.34
C MET A 223 1.04 1.15 -9.78
N MET A 224 1.70 0.43 -10.68
CA MET A 224 1.80 0.82 -12.10
C MET A 224 0.44 0.82 -12.83
N ILE A 225 -0.49 -0.04 -12.39
CA ILE A 225 -1.81 -0.19 -13.03
C ILE A 225 -2.84 0.78 -12.42
N SER A 226 -2.65 1.19 -11.17
CA SER A 226 -3.59 2.06 -10.44
C SER A 226 -2.86 3.10 -9.59
N PRO A 227 -2.46 4.25 -10.18
CA PRO A 227 -1.88 5.36 -9.45
C PRO A 227 -2.87 5.94 -8.42
N ASN A 228 -2.36 6.70 -7.45
CA ASN A 228 -3.18 7.35 -6.44
C ASN A 228 -3.95 8.53 -7.02
N ARG A 229 -5.17 8.75 -6.52
CA ARG A 229 -6.09 9.72 -7.12
C ARG A 229 -5.89 11.15 -6.66
N ASN A 230 -5.19 11.44 -5.56
CA ASN A 230 -4.63 12.75 -5.14
C ASN A 230 -4.20 12.66 -3.66
N PHE A 231 -2.92 12.85 -3.33
CA PHE A 231 -2.48 13.06 -1.94
C PHE A 231 -1.93 14.48 -1.76
N LEU A 232 -2.47 15.21 -0.78
CA LEU A 232 -2.12 16.58 -0.41
C LEU A 232 -0.78 16.67 0.34
N LEU A 233 0.31 16.26 -0.32
CA LEU A 233 1.69 16.63 0.08
C LEU A 233 2.55 17.10 -1.10
N THR A 234 1.93 17.58 -2.17
CA THR A 234 2.61 18.54 -3.04
C THR A 234 2.47 19.91 -2.39
N SER A 235 3.54 20.26 -1.66
CA SER A 235 3.86 21.61 -1.23
C SER A 235 3.34 22.68 -2.18
N SER A 236 2.64 23.65 -1.61
CA SER A 236 2.62 25.03 -2.08
C SER A 236 3.99 25.43 -2.64
N LEU A 237 4.07 25.65 -3.94
CA LEU A 237 4.89 26.66 -4.63
C LEU A 237 4.60 26.59 -6.15
N GLY A 238 3.84 27.58 -6.64
CA GLY A 238 3.72 28.00 -8.06
C GLY A 238 2.85 27.09 -8.94
N HIS A 239 1.76 27.52 -9.59
CA HIS A 239 1.16 28.84 -9.82
C HIS A 239 -0.36 28.65 -9.92
N PRO A 240 -1.16 29.60 -9.43
CA PRO A 240 -2.57 29.66 -9.77
C PRO A 240 -2.70 30.14 -11.22
N LYS A 241 -3.49 29.44 -12.03
CA LYS A 241 -4.27 30.07 -13.08
C LYS A 241 -5.72 29.68 -12.90
N LEU A 242 -6.36 30.44 -12.01
CA LEU A 242 -7.68 31.00 -12.31
C LEU A 242 -7.61 31.65 -13.69
N PHE A 243 -8.50 31.28 -14.59
CA PHE A 243 -9.39 32.17 -15.35
C PHE A 243 -10.14 31.32 -16.38
N ASP A 244 -11.47 31.30 -16.23
CA ASP A 244 -12.41 31.20 -17.34
C ASP A 244 -11.97 32.08 -18.52
N ILE A 245 -12.30 31.66 -19.74
CA ILE A 245 -13.14 32.43 -20.69
C ILE A 245 -13.25 31.61 -21.98
N SER A 246 -14.51 31.47 -22.39
CA SER A 246 -15.02 31.07 -23.70
C SER A 246 -14.41 31.83 -24.87
N PHE A 247 -14.04 31.11 -25.93
CA PHE A 247 -14.38 31.39 -27.33
C PHE A 247 -14.47 30.06 -28.08
#